data_AF-A0A8M1KQM7-F1
#
_entry.id   AF-A0A8M1KQM7-F1
#
_cell.length_a   1.000
_cell.length_b   1.000
_cell.length_c   1.000
_cell.angle_alpha   90.00
_cell.angle_beta   90.00
_cell.angle_gamma   90.00
#
_symmetry.space_group_name_H-M   'P 1'
#
loop_
_entity.id
_entity.type
_entity.pdbx_description
1 polymer ?
#
loop_
_entity_poly.entity_id
_entity_poly.type
_entity_poly.pdbx_seq_one_letter_code
_entity_poly.pdbx_strand_id
1 'polypeptide(L)'
;MDLYKKLSWRCVAKQVRTRSWWHCKQKWMTYLMGKMKTGRKIHGRKSIEGQIQLIKAINEMALEETGDIVWDDLTHLFGNTTPDYLQNKFYKLKVTYVPDWNRTSFCDIIDFLYEKTLPKLEEDLKGCKDAEEPAETRQLTSCQRSYPTSETPQRHPHSSPEDFVTLCVK
;
A
#
# COMPACT_ATOMS: atom_id res chain seq x y z
N MET A 1 10.29 -2.17 -8.89
CA MET A 1 9.75 -3.29 -8.06
C MET A 1 8.61 -3.93 -8.85
N ASP A 2 8.93 -4.83 -9.79
CA ASP A 2 7.94 -5.38 -10.76
C ASP A 2 7.41 -6.77 -10.38
N LEU A 3 7.52 -7.16 -9.11
CA LEU A 3 7.27 -8.54 -8.66
C LEU A 3 5.86 -9.06 -8.96
N TYR A 4 4.87 -8.19 -9.14
CA TYR A 4 3.49 -8.60 -9.46
C TYR A 4 3.08 -8.40 -10.92
N LYS A 5 3.82 -7.60 -11.71
CA LYS A 5 3.46 -7.27 -13.10
C LYS A 5 3.70 -8.43 -14.07
N LYS A 6 4.65 -9.30 -13.75
CA LYS A 6 5.04 -10.46 -14.59
C LYS A 6 4.31 -11.77 -14.23
N LEU A 7 3.41 -11.75 -13.25
CA LEU A 7 2.74 -12.96 -12.77
C LEU A 7 1.41 -13.20 -13.49
N SER A 8 1.29 -14.35 -14.17
CA SER A 8 0.01 -14.84 -14.68
C SER A 8 -0.82 -15.43 -13.54
N TRP A 9 -1.71 -14.61 -12.96
CA TRP A 9 -2.61 -15.02 -11.88
C TRP A 9 -3.50 -16.21 -12.24
N ARG A 10 -3.81 -16.38 -13.53
CA ARG A 10 -4.55 -17.54 -14.04
C ARG A 10 -3.74 -18.84 -13.93
N CYS A 11 -2.44 -18.81 -14.26
CA CYS A 11 -1.55 -19.96 -14.09
C CYS A 11 -1.34 -20.30 -12.62
N VAL A 12 -1.14 -19.27 -11.80
CA VAL A 12 -1.08 -19.37 -10.34
C VAL A 12 -2.31 -20.06 -9.75
N ALA A 13 -3.53 -19.64 -10.13
CA ALA A 13 -4.76 -20.26 -9.64
C ALA A 13 -4.88 -21.73 -10.04
N LYS A 14 -4.47 -22.07 -11.27
CA LYS A 14 -4.43 -23.46 -11.75
C LYS A 14 -3.48 -24.33 -10.93
N GLN A 15 -2.37 -23.78 -10.44
CA GLN A 15 -1.44 -24.49 -9.56
C GLN A 15 -1.97 -24.62 -8.13
N VAL A 16 -2.56 -23.56 -7.58
CA VAL A 16 -3.10 -23.54 -6.20
C VAL A 16 -4.38 -24.39 -6.07
N ARG A 17 -5.16 -24.52 -7.16
CA ARG A 17 -6.37 -25.36 -7.33
C ARG A 17 -7.55 -25.09 -6.39
N THR A 18 -7.33 -24.45 -5.25
CA THR A 18 -8.32 -24.24 -4.17
C THR A 18 -8.91 -22.83 -4.16
N ARG A 19 -8.35 -21.92 -4.97
CA ARG A 19 -8.70 -20.49 -5.00
C ARG A 19 -8.72 -19.98 -6.44
N SER A 20 -9.62 -19.04 -6.72
CA SER A 20 -9.65 -18.36 -8.01
C SER A 20 -8.48 -17.38 -8.16
N TRP A 21 -8.15 -17.02 -9.39
CA TRP A 21 -7.04 -16.12 -9.71
C TRP A 21 -7.14 -14.77 -9.00
N TRP A 22 -8.35 -14.25 -8.80
CA TRP A 22 -8.58 -13.02 -8.06
C TRP A 22 -8.20 -13.17 -6.58
N HIS A 23 -8.61 -14.27 -5.93
CA HIS A 23 -8.24 -14.55 -4.54
C HIS A 23 -6.73 -14.75 -4.37
N CYS A 24 -6.07 -15.42 -5.32
CA CYS A 24 -4.61 -15.56 -5.31
C CYS A 24 -3.91 -14.20 -5.43
N LYS A 25 -4.37 -13.34 -6.35
CA LYS A 25 -3.85 -11.97 -6.52
C LYS A 25 -4.02 -11.18 -5.22
N GLN A 26 -5.22 -11.15 -4.66
CA GLN A 26 -5.52 -10.41 -3.43
C GLN A 26 -4.68 -10.88 -2.22
N LYS A 27 -4.53 -12.19 -2.04
CA LYS A 27 -3.69 -12.76 -0.99
C LYS A 27 -2.23 -12.38 -1.16
N TRP A 28 -1.71 -12.42 -2.39
CA TRP A 28 -0.35 -12.00 -2.70
C TRP A 28 -0.12 -10.51 -2.49
N MET A 29 -1.04 -9.65 -2.92
CA MET A 29 -0.94 -8.20 -2.67
C MET A 29 -0.95 -7.91 -1.17
N THR A 30 -1.78 -8.61 -0.39
CA THR A 30 -1.79 -8.51 1.07
C THR A 30 -0.46 -8.92 1.69
N TYR A 31 0.14 -10.02 1.22
CA TYR A 31 1.45 -10.47 1.66
C TYR A 31 2.56 -9.48 1.30
N LEU A 32 2.58 -9.00 0.05
CA LEU A 32 3.53 -7.98 -0.42
C LEU A 32 3.40 -6.70 0.41
N MET A 33 2.19 -6.21 0.66
CA MET A 33 1.96 -5.08 1.55
C MET A 33 2.54 -5.32 2.95
N GLY A 34 2.39 -6.53 3.50
CA GLY A 34 2.99 -6.89 4.79
C GLY A 34 4.51 -6.85 4.78
N LYS A 35 5.14 -7.24 3.67
CA LYS A 35 6.60 -7.23 3.48
C LYS A 35 7.17 -5.84 3.16
N MET A 36 6.42 -5.03 2.41
CA MET A 36 6.81 -3.67 2.02
C MET A 36 6.60 -2.65 3.14
N LYS A 37 5.69 -2.93 4.09
CA LYS A 37 5.58 -2.15 5.34
C LYS A 37 6.82 -2.40 6.21
N THR A 38 7.89 -1.67 5.95
CA THR A 38 9.07 -1.60 6.83
C THR A 38 8.67 -0.95 8.16
N GLY A 39 8.10 -1.73 9.07
CA GLY A 39 7.94 -1.45 10.50
C GLY A 39 7.09 -0.24 10.93
N ARG A 40 6.76 0.71 10.05
CA ARG A 40 6.05 1.94 10.42
C ARG A 40 4.58 1.86 10.09
N LYS A 41 3.80 1.66 11.16
CA LYS A 41 2.37 1.90 11.23
C LYS A 41 2.06 3.35 10.82
N ILE A 42 1.48 3.58 9.64
CA ILE A 42 1.02 4.92 9.19
C ILE A 42 -0.22 5.30 10.02
N HIS A 43 -0.04 6.05 11.11
CA HIS A 43 -1.12 6.55 11.97
C HIS A 43 -1.06 8.07 12.09
N GLY A 44 -2.18 8.67 12.50
CA GLY A 44 -2.29 10.10 12.79
C GLY A 44 -1.93 10.97 11.57
N ARG A 45 -1.08 11.97 11.81
CA ARG A 45 -0.65 13.00 10.85
C ARG A 45 -0.28 12.45 9.48
N LYS A 46 0.50 11.36 9.40
CA LYS A 46 0.94 10.74 8.13
C LYS A 46 -0.20 10.11 7.33
N SER A 47 -1.27 9.67 8.00
CA SER A 47 -2.45 9.16 7.30
C SER A 47 -3.26 10.29 6.67
N ILE A 48 -3.38 11.43 7.36
CA ILE A 48 -4.09 12.61 6.86
C ILE A 48 -3.31 13.22 5.70
N GLU A 49 -1.99 13.37 5.84
CA GLU A 49 -1.09 13.82 4.76
C GLU A 49 -1.25 12.96 3.50
N GLY A 50 -1.25 11.64 3.65
CA GLY A 50 -1.43 10.72 2.52
C GLY A 50 -2.82 10.82 1.87
N GLN A 51 -3.86 11.21 2.61
CA GLN A 51 -5.19 11.45 2.04
C GLN A 51 -5.22 12.76 1.23
N ILE A 52 -4.65 13.84 1.78
CA ILE A 52 -4.54 15.14 1.10
C ILE A 52 -3.76 14.98 -0.21
N GLN A 53 -2.60 14.34 -0.15
CA GLN A 53 -1.76 14.09 -1.32
C GLN A 53 -2.50 13.25 -2.37
N LEU A 54 -3.27 12.25 -1.97
CA LEU A 54 -4.03 11.41 -2.90
C LEU A 54 -5.16 12.17 -3.60
N ILE A 55 -5.86 13.05 -2.88
CA ILE A 55 -6.90 13.91 -3.48
C ILE A 55 -6.27 14.88 -4.48
N LYS A 56 -5.17 15.56 -4.11
CA LYS A 56 -4.47 16.51 -4.98
C LYS A 56 -3.96 15.82 -6.26
N ALA A 57 -3.31 14.67 -6.13
CA ALA A 57 -2.75 13.95 -7.27
C ALA A 57 -3.83 13.45 -8.24
N ILE A 58 -4.96 12.93 -7.75
CA ILE A 58 -6.04 12.47 -8.63
C ILE A 58 -6.72 13.66 -9.32
N ASN A 59 -6.90 14.79 -8.62
CA ASN A 59 -7.46 16.00 -9.20
C ASN A 59 -6.56 16.59 -10.31
N GLU A 60 -5.23 16.60 -10.11
CA GLU A 60 -4.26 17.09 -11.08
C GLU A 60 -4.23 16.26 -12.37
N MET A 61 -4.51 14.95 -12.28
CA MET A 61 -4.59 14.08 -13.46
C MET A 61 -5.80 14.38 -14.37
N ALA A 62 -6.77 15.21 -13.92
CA ALA A 62 -7.91 15.69 -14.71
C ALA A 62 -8.64 14.58 -15.49
N LEU A 63 -8.97 13.49 -14.78
CA LEU A 63 -9.55 12.28 -15.38
C LEU A 63 -11.08 12.35 -15.41
N GLU A 64 -11.70 11.76 -16.44
CA GLU A 64 -13.17 11.69 -16.56
C GLU A 64 -13.76 10.51 -15.78
N GLU A 65 -13.03 9.39 -15.66
CA GLU A 65 -13.51 8.20 -14.97
C GLU A 65 -12.49 7.56 -14.01
N THR A 66 -13.00 6.78 -13.05
CA THR A 66 -12.15 5.99 -12.14
C THR A 66 -11.28 4.95 -12.83
N GLY A 67 -11.68 4.50 -14.03
CA GLY A 67 -10.96 3.49 -14.81
C GLY A 67 -9.65 4.00 -15.41
N ASP A 68 -9.55 5.33 -15.60
CA ASP A 68 -8.41 5.98 -16.25
C ASP A 68 -7.27 6.29 -15.29
N ILE A 69 -7.49 6.07 -13.99
CA ILE A 69 -6.46 6.29 -12.97
C ILE A 69 -5.35 5.24 -13.16
N VAL A 70 -4.18 5.71 -13.61
CA VAL A 70 -2.97 4.90 -13.64
C VAL A 70 -2.38 4.81 -12.24
N TRP A 71 -2.96 3.91 -11.42
CA TRP A 71 -2.60 3.72 -10.00
C TRP A 71 -1.11 3.43 -9.78
N ASP A 72 -0.46 2.81 -10.77
CA ASP A 72 0.98 2.55 -10.78
C ASP A 72 1.81 3.83 -10.65
N ASP A 73 1.47 4.89 -11.37
CA ASP A 73 2.22 6.15 -11.34
C ASP A 73 2.11 6.81 -9.97
N LEU A 74 0.93 6.70 -9.35
CA LEU A 74 0.71 7.17 -7.98
C LEU A 74 1.55 6.40 -6.96
N THR A 75 1.82 5.11 -7.14
CA THR A 75 2.53 4.29 -6.13
C THR A 75 3.90 4.84 -5.73
N HIS A 76 4.59 5.49 -6.67
CA HIS A 76 5.91 6.09 -6.45
C HIS A 76 5.83 7.30 -5.52
N LEU A 77 4.76 8.12 -5.62
CA LEU A 77 4.56 9.28 -4.75
C LEU A 77 4.28 8.86 -3.29
N PHE A 78 3.66 7.70 -3.07
CA PHE A 78 3.26 7.22 -1.74
C PHE A 78 4.25 6.24 -1.10
N GLY A 79 5.53 6.35 -1.43
CA GLY A 79 6.60 5.56 -0.80
C GLY A 79 6.63 4.09 -1.22
N ASN A 80 6.43 3.82 -2.52
CA ASN A 80 6.44 2.49 -3.12
C ASN A 80 5.40 1.56 -2.49
N THR A 81 4.15 2.01 -2.42
CA THR A 81 3.02 1.15 -2.02
C THR A 81 2.49 0.34 -3.21
N THR A 82 1.52 -0.55 -2.99
CA THR A 82 0.86 -1.31 -4.06
C THR A 82 -0.35 -0.55 -4.64
N PRO A 83 -0.69 -0.69 -5.93
CA PRO A 83 -1.87 -0.07 -6.52
C PRO A 83 -3.18 -0.38 -5.76
N ASP A 84 -3.39 -1.63 -5.35
CA ASP A 84 -4.57 -2.05 -4.57
C ASP A 84 -4.72 -1.28 -3.24
N TYR A 85 -3.61 -0.85 -2.64
CA TYR A 85 -3.63 -0.07 -1.40
C TYR A 85 -4.19 1.34 -1.66
N LEU A 86 -3.73 1.99 -2.74
CA LEU A 86 -4.21 3.32 -3.12
C LEU A 86 -5.67 3.29 -3.56
N GLN A 87 -6.07 2.26 -4.31
CA GLN A 87 -7.47 2.04 -4.68
C GLN A 87 -8.36 1.92 -3.45
N ASN A 88 -7.96 1.10 -2.47
CA ASN A 88 -8.73 0.94 -1.23
C ASN A 88 -8.73 2.22 -0.39
N LYS A 89 -7.63 2.99 -0.38
CA LYS A 89 -7.58 4.29 0.30
C LYS A 89 -8.51 5.30 -0.34
N PHE A 90 -8.52 5.39 -1.67
CA PHE A 90 -9.42 6.26 -2.40
C PHE A 90 -10.88 5.84 -2.23
N TYR A 91 -11.18 4.54 -2.28
CA TYR A 91 -12.50 4.00 -1.98
C TYR A 91 -12.98 4.46 -0.59
N LYS A 92 -12.15 4.29 0.44
CA LYS A 92 -12.49 4.74 1.80
C LYS A 92 -12.72 6.26 1.88
N LEU A 93 -11.98 7.07 1.13
CA LEU A 93 -12.21 8.52 1.06
C LEU A 93 -13.61 8.82 0.52
N LYS A 94 -13.96 8.21 -0.62
CA LYS A 94 -15.28 8.36 -1.23
C LYS A 94 -16.40 7.99 -0.26
N VAL A 95 -16.33 6.80 0.33
CA VAL A 95 -17.39 6.29 1.22
C VAL A 95 -17.51 7.10 2.51
N THR A 96 -16.40 7.63 3.03
CA THR A 96 -16.41 8.37 4.32
C THR A 96 -16.92 9.79 4.16
N TYR A 97 -16.50 10.47 3.09
CA TYR A 97 -16.67 11.92 3.00
C TYR A 97 -17.72 12.37 1.99
N VAL A 98 -17.96 11.60 0.92
CA VAL A 98 -18.84 12.02 -0.17
C VAL A 98 -20.26 11.48 0.07
N PRO A 99 -21.27 12.34 0.27
CA PRO A 99 -22.66 11.93 0.36
C PRO A 99 -23.11 11.25 -0.93
N ASP A 100 -23.91 10.20 -0.81
CA ASP A 100 -24.50 9.47 -1.96
C ASP A 100 -23.48 9.10 -3.05
N TRP A 101 -22.22 8.83 -2.66
CA TRP A 101 -21.08 8.59 -3.57
C TRP A 101 -21.32 7.54 -4.66
N ASN A 102 -22.28 6.63 -4.47
CA ASN A 102 -22.62 5.60 -5.44
C ASN A 102 -23.50 6.10 -6.60
N ARG A 103 -24.12 7.28 -6.46
CA ARG A 103 -24.97 7.93 -7.47
C ARG A 103 -24.33 9.20 -8.04
N THR A 104 -23.23 9.65 -7.45
CA THR A 104 -22.47 10.83 -7.84
C THR A 104 -21.48 10.49 -8.95
N SER A 105 -21.27 11.39 -9.92
CA SER A 105 -20.30 11.19 -11.00
C SER A 105 -18.87 11.21 -10.45
N PHE A 106 -17.90 10.67 -11.21
CA PHE A 106 -16.52 10.70 -10.79
C PHE A 106 -15.99 12.13 -10.64
N CYS A 107 -16.28 13.02 -11.61
CA CYS A 107 -15.89 14.42 -11.54
C CYS A 107 -16.48 15.10 -10.31
N ASP A 108 -17.78 14.96 -10.06
CA ASP A 108 -18.45 15.53 -8.88
C ASP A 108 -17.87 14.98 -7.56
N ILE A 109 -17.46 13.70 -7.54
CA ILE A 109 -16.78 13.09 -6.39
C ILE A 109 -15.43 13.78 -6.16
N ILE A 110 -14.63 13.99 -7.21
CA ILE A 110 -13.32 14.64 -7.10
C ILE A 110 -13.47 16.09 -6.68
N ASP A 111 -14.39 16.84 -7.30
CA ASP A 111 -14.69 18.23 -6.96
C ASP A 111 -15.13 18.34 -5.49
N PHE A 112 -16.03 17.46 -5.04
CA PHE A 112 -16.44 17.45 -3.64
C PHE A 112 -15.27 17.15 -2.69
N LEU A 113 -14.44 16.17 -3.02
CA LEU A 113 -13.27 15.83 -2.21
C LEU A 113 -12.29 17.00 -2.16
N TYR A 114 -12.06 17.69 -3.27
CA TYR A 114 -11.13 18.81 -3.36
C TYR A 114 -11.66 20.08 -2.68
N GLU A 115 -12.93 20.42 -2.87
CA GLU A 115 -13.51 21.66 -2.35
C GLU A 115 -13.97 21.56 -0.89
N LYS A 116 -14.50 20.41 -0.48
CA LYS A 116 -15.15 20.25 0.84
C LYS A 116 -14.35 19.40 1.82
N THR A 117 -13.67 18.37 1.32
CA THR A 117 -12.98 17.40 2.17
C THR A 117 -11.53 17.81 2.45
N LEU A 118 -10.81 18.22 1.41
CA LEU A 118 -9.41 18.62 1.52
C LEU A 118 -9.18 19.77 2.52
N PRO A 119 -9.98 20.85 2.58
CA PRO A 119 -9.77 21.89 3.59
C PRO A 119 -9.91 21.38 5.03
N LYS A 120 -10.86 20.46 5.28
CA LYS A 120 -11.05 19.84 6.60
C LYS A 120 -9.85 18.97 6.98
N LEU A 121 -9.35 18.19 6.03
CA LEU A 121 -8.15 17.38 6.25
C LEU A 121 -6.92 18.26 6.52
N GLU A 122 -6.77 19.39 5.83
CA GLU A 122 -5.68 20.35 6.07
C GLU A 122 -5.81 21.02 7.46
N GLU A 123 -7.04 21.28 7.92
CA GLU A 123 -7.30 21.76 9.27
C GLU A 123 -6.96 20.69 10.34
N ASP A 124 -7.42 19.45 10.15
CA ASP A 124 -7.11 18.32 11.03
C ASP A 124 -5.60 18.05 11.10
N LEU A 125 -4.90 18.23 9.97
CA LEU A 125 -3.45 18.13 9.91
C LEU A 125 -2.76 19.23 10.72
N LYS A 126 -3.26 20.47 10.69
CA LYS A 126 -2.74 21.58 11.52
C LYS A 126 -3.04 21.37 13.00
N GLY A 127 -4.18 20.75 13.34
CA GLY A 127 -4.56 20.40 14.70
C GLY A 127 -3.71 19.29 15.32
N CYS A 128 -3.12 18.40 14.51
CA CYS A 128 -2.16 17.40 14.95
C CYS A 128 -0.78 18.04 15.25
N LYS A 129 -0.63 18.66 16.43
CA LYS A 129 0.68 19.14 16.93
C LYS A 129 1.69 17.98 16.99
N ASP A 130 2.90 18.28 16.55
CA ASP A 130 3.99 17.32 16.35
C ASP A 130 4.36 16.59 17.64
N ALA A 131 4.11 15.28 17.68
CA ALA A 131 4.98 14.39 18.43
C ALA A 131 6.24 14.20 17.58
N GLU A 132 7.17 15.16 17.68
CA GLU A 132 8.57 14.92 17.33
C GLU A 132 9.06 13.78 18.23
N GLU A 133 9.11 12.56 17.69
CA GLU A 133 9.95 11.51 18.26
C GLU A 133 11.41 11.93 18.02
N PRO A 134 12.21 12.16 19.06
CA PRO A 134 13.61 12.50 18.89
C PRO A 134 14.32 11.37 18.15
N ALA A 135 15.09 11.74 17.12
CA ALA A 135 16.04 10.87 16.48
C ALA A 135 17.16 10.52 17.47
N GLU A 136 16.93 9.53 18.34
CA GLU A 136 17.98 9.05 19.23
C GLU A 136 18.98 8.17 18.46
N THR A 137 20.16 8.76 18.31
CA THR A 137 21.33 8.23 17.65
C THR A 137 22.17 7.44 18.67
N ARG A 138 22.63 6.25 18.24
CA ARG A 138 23.68 5.38 18.86
C ARG A 138 23.19 4.62 20.12
N GLN A 139 23.59 3.37 20.36
CA GLN A 139 24.96 2.87 20.33
C GLN A 139 25.02 1.37 19.99
N LEU A 140 26.00 0.99 19.18
CA LEU A 140 26.58 -0.35 19.22
C LEU A 140 27.07 -0.61 20.65
N THR A 141 26.48 -1.57 21.34
CA THR A 141 27.15 -2.26 22.43
C THR A 141 27.05 -3.77 22.20
N SER A 142 28.19 -4.29 21.79
CA SER A 142 28.68 -5.64 22.04
C SER A 142 27.94 -6.36 23.17
N CYS A 143 27.37 -7.53 22.87
CA CYS A 143 27.43 -8.67 23.78
C CYS A 143 27.73 -9.93 22.96
N GLN A 144 29.00 -10.32 22.99
CA GLN A 144 29.44 -11.66 22.62
C GLN A 144 28.73 -12.68 23.52
N ARG A 145 28.14 -13.71 22.90
CA ARG A 145 28.13 -15.05 23.50
C ARG A 145 28.36 -16.07 22.39
N SER A 146 29.56 -16.65 22.42
CA SER A 146 29.99 -17.89 21.80
C SER A 146 29.04 -19.05 22.16
N TYR A 147 28.84 -20.12 21.39
CA TYR A 147 29.73 -21.08 20.68
C TYR A 147 28.88 -21.91 19.68
N PRO A 148 29.34 -23.06 19.14
CA PRO A 148 30.34 -23.28 18.10
C PRO A 148 29.72 -23.85 16.79
N THR A 149 30.55 -23.90 15.76
CA THR A 149 30.31 -24.23 14.36
C THR A 149 29.83 -25.67 14.10
N SER A 150 28.85 -25.83 13.20
CA SER A 150 28.76 -26.96 12.27
C SER A 150 28.01 -26.57 10.98
N GLU A 151 28.78 -26.54 9.89
CA GLU A 151 28.48 -26.92 8.48
C GLU A 151 27.04 -26.77 7.90
N THR A 152 26.78 -25.71 7.11
CA THR A 152 26.62 -25.62 5.60
C THR A 152 25.14 -25.75 5.14
N PRO A 153 24.64 -25.22 3.98
CA PRO A 153 25.19 -24.29 2.98
C PRO A 153 24.31 -23.04 2.66
N GLN A 154 24.91 -22.16 1.83
CA GLN A 154 24.45 -20.87 1.30
C GLN A 154 22.97 -20.74 0.88
N ARG A 155 22.34 -19.63 1.30
CA ARG A 155 21.19 -19.02 0.62
C ARG A 155 21.66 -18.27 -0.62
N HIS A 156 21.09 -18.63 -1.78
CA HIS A 156 20.89 -17.69 -2.88
C HIS A 156 19.52 -17.02 -2.72
N PRO A 157 19.38 -15.70 -2.95
CA PRO A 157 18.09 -15.03 -2.98
C PRO A 157 17.55 -15.04 -4.41
N HIS A 158 16.82 -16.08 -4.77
CA HIS A 158 15.91 -16.00 -5.90
C HIS A 158 14.59 -16.60 -5.45
N SER A 159 13.59 -15.73 -5.25
CA SER A 159 12.20 -16.15 -5.01
C SER A 159 11.74 -16.91 -6.25
N SER A 160 11.81 -18.24 -6.15
CA SER A 160 11.36 -19.16 -7.19
C SER A 160 9.83 -19.23 -7.15
N PRO A 161 9.14 -19.47 -8.29
CA PRO A 161 7.70 -19.74 -8.33
C PRO A 161 7.22 -20.87 -7.41
N GLU A 162 8.13 -21.72 -6.92
CA GLU A 162 7.80 -22.83 -6.02
C GLU A 162 7.57 -22.38 -4.55
N ASP A 163 8.27 -21.33 -4.11
CA ASP A 163 8.03 -20.70 -2.79
C ASP A 163 6.61 -20.11 -2.72
N PHE A 164 6.08 -19.71 -3.87
CA PHE A 164 4.76 -19.10 -4.03
C PHE A 164 3.61 -20.10 -3.86
N VAL A 165 3.76 -21.34 -4.34
CA VAL A 165 2.72 -22.39 -4.23
C VAL A 165 2.49 -22.75 -2.76
N THR A 166 3.57 -22.86 -1.99
CA THR A 166 3.52 -23.22 -0.56
C THR A 166 2.79 -22.17 0.30
N LEU A 167 2.93 -20.88 -0.03
CA LEU A 167 2.26 -19.77 0.67
C LEU A 167 0.76 -19.64 0.34
N CYS A 168 0.34 -20.14 -0.82
CA CYS A 168 -1.07 -20.08 -1.21
C CYS A 168 -1.92 -21.21 -0.59
N VAL A 169 -1.31 -22.34 -0.23
CA VAL A 169 -1.99 -23.56 0.25
C VAL A 169 -2.39 -23.53 1.74
N LYS A 170 -1.79 -22.66 2.57
CA LYS A 170 -2.21 -22.41 3.97
C LYS A 170 -3.14 -21.20 4.05
#